data_AF-E2PUK2-F1
#
_entry.id   AF-E2PUK2-F1
#
_cell.length_a   1.000
_cell.length_b   1.000
_cell.length_c   1.000
_cell.angle_alpha   90.00
_cell.angle_beta   90.00
_cell.angle_gamma   90.00
#
_symmetry.space_group_name_H-M   'P 1'
#
loop_
_entity.id
_entity.type
_entity.pdbx_description
1 polymer ?
#
loop_
_entity_poly.entity_id
_entity_poly.type
_entity_poly.pdbx_seq_one_letter_code
_entity_poly.pdbx_strand_id
1 'polypeptide(L)'
;MAESVVRVVRAFALTWVSAGRSVYGRGPSPPWVMTDGDHAAGMCGEPVPEGRQRCARTARSPARAESDSTPWEKRVKCRETDPDGRAIPARYGNHLLGWRHFSGKHNIRTCKIVDAALSGNVDKREDARLEYWAYAVHPGAKRVKIIVVVQYSRKTKDGEYDAGRGQKIGVITAYCKGMNKCPNWMNSA
;
A
#
# COMPACT_ATOMS: atom_id res chain seq x y z
N MET A 1 30.45 -15.66 -23.40
CA MET A 1 29.78 -14.54 -22.72
C MET A 1 28.66 -15.13 -21.88
N ALA A 2 28.82 -15.23 -20.55
CA ALA A 2 27.81 -15.82 -19.70
C ALA A 2 26.72 -14.78 -19.41
N GLU A 3 25.51 -15.00 -19.92
CA GLU A 3 24.34 -14.22 -19.55
C GLU A 3 24.15 -14.31 -18.03
N SER A 4 24.36 -13.17 -17.36
CA SER A 4 24.06 -13.03 -15.94
C SER A 4 22.55 -12.95 -15.76
N VAL A 5 21.87 -14.09 -15.86
CA VAL A 5 20.41 -14.18 -15.72
C VAL A 5 20.06 -13.90 -14.27
N VAL A 6 19.44 -12.75 -14.02
CA VAL A 6 18.81 -12.44 -12.74
C VAL A 6 17.65 -13.40 -12.55
N ARG A 7 17.66 -14.17 -11.45
CA ARG A 7 16.56 -15.08 -11.12
C ARG A 7 15.79 -14.51 -9.95
N VAL A 8 14.50 -14.29 -10.16
CA VAL A 8 13.58 -14.07 -9.04
C VAL A 8 13.07 -15.44 -8.60
N VAL A 9 13.47 -15.86 -7.42
CA VAL A 9 13.14 -17.17 -6.84
C VAL A 9 12.34 -16.96 -5.57
N ARG A 10 11.30 -17.78 -5.38
CA ARG A 10 10.74 -17.99 -4.05
C ARG A 10 11.54 -19.07 -3.35
N ALA A 11 11.64 -18.96 -2.03
CA ALA A 11 11.93 -20.14 -1.24
C ALA A 11 10.62 -20.95 -1.21
N PHE A 12 10.56 -22.04 -1.98
CA PHE A 12 9.54 -23.05 -1.75
C PHE A 12 9.81 -23.63 -0.37
N ALA A 13 8.93 -23.35 0.58
CA ALA A 13 8.93 -24.08 1.82
C ALA A 13 8.62 -25.54 1.47
N LEU A 14 9.59 -26.43 1.67
CA LEU A 14 9.33 -27.86 1.78
C LEU A 14 8.40 -28.05 2.98
N THR A 15 7.09 -28.12 2.74
CA THR A 15 6.10 -28.40 3.78
C THR A 15 6.25 -29.83 4.23
N TRP A 16 6.93 -30.02 5.36
CA TRP A 16 6.72 -31.16 6.23
C TRP A 16 5.27 -31.10 6.75
N VAL A 17 4.51 -32.16 6.48
CA VAL A 17 3.17 -32.37 7.03
C VAL A 17 3.35 -32.78 8.50
N SER A 18 3.07 -31.86 9.42
CA SER A 18 2.91 -32.18 10.85
C SER A 18 1.46 -31.91 11.23
N ALA A 19 0.71 -32.99 11.47
CA ALA A 19 -0.61 -32.96 12.05
C ALA A 19 -0.55 -32.40 13.48
N GLY A 20 -1.58 -31.65 13.90
CA GLY A 20 -1.87 -31.52 15.34
C GLY A 20 -2.50 -30.22 15.83
N ARG A 21 -3.82 -30.29 16.00
CA ARG A 21 -4.64 -29.69 17.09
C ARG A 21 -4.77 -28.17 17.25
N SER A 22 -5.98 -27.75 16.90
CA SER A 22 -6.74 -26.60 17.41
C SER A 22 -6.96 -26.67 18.93
N VAL A 23 -6.79 -25.54 19.62
CA VAL A 23 -7.41 -25.26 20.93
C VAL A 23 -7.83 -23.79 20.96
N TYR A 24 -9.14 -23.57 21.12
CA TYR A 24 -9.78 -22.28 21.41
C TYR A 24 -9.37 -21.76 22.80
N GLY A 25 -9.18 -20.44 22.93
CA GLY A 25 -9.06 -19.75 24.22
C GLY A 25 -9.69 -18.35 24.14
N ARG A 26 -10.68 -18.10 24.99
CA ARG A 26 -11.61 -16.97 24.99
C ARG A 26 -11.29 -16.05 26.19
N GLY A 27 -11.30 -14.73 25.97
CA GLY A 27 -11.50 -13.67 26.98
C GLY A 27 -10.25 -12.89 27.42
N PRO A 28 -10.41 -11.78 28.16
CA PRO A 28 -11.40 -10.70 28.04
C PRO A 28 -10.75 -9.31 27.85
N SER A 29 -11.55 -8.32 27.44
CA SER A 29 -11.21 -6.90 27.36
C SER A 29 -10.89 -6.30 28.74
N PRO A 30 -10.07 -5.23 28.79
CA PRO A 30 -10.32 -4.14 29.73
C PRO A 30 -10.45 -2.75 29.08
N PRO A 31 -11.05 -1.77 29.80
CA PRO A 31 -11.51 -0.50 29.28
C PRO A 31 -10.59 0.70 29.63
N TRP A 32 -10.46 1.64 28.71
CA TRP A 32 -10.03 3.04 28.92
C TRP A 32 -10.79 3.84 27.84
N VAL A 33 -11.88 4.57 28.08
CA VAL A 33 -12.13 5.78 28.89
C VAL A 33 -11.26 6.99 28.50
N MET A 34 -11.96 7.98 27.90
CA MET A 34 -11.67 9.41 27.69
C MET A 34 -10.54 9.77 26.69
N THR A 35 -10.75 10.69 25.75
CA THR A 35 -11.29 12.05 25.96
C THR A 35 -12.11 12.58 24.76
N ASP A 36 -13.29 13.13 25.06
CA ASP A 36 -13.92 14.22 24.30
C ASP A 36 -13.06 15.48 24.40
N GLY A 37 -13.00 16.25 23.32
CA GLY A 37 -12.17 17.45 23.24
C GLY A 37 -12.58 18.44 22.15
N ASP A 38 -13.87 18.55 21.86
CA ASP A 38 -14.44 19.73 21.18
C ASP A 38 -14.54 20.88 22.18
N HIS A 39 -13.55 21.76 22.22
CA HIS A 39 -13.69 23.09 22.82
C HIS A 39 -12.80 24.11 22.06
N ALA A 40 -13.27 24.54 20.89
CA ALA A 40 -12.88 25.85 20.38
C ALA A 40 -13.66 26.93 21.16
N ALA A 41 -13.16 27.27 22.34
CA ALA A 41 -13.62 28.44 23.07
C ALA A 41 -13.19 29.70 22.31
N GLY A 42 -14.15 30.32 21.62
CA GLY A 42 -14.03 31.69 21.14
C GLY A 42 -13.87 32.61 22.34
N MET A 43 -12.69 33.20 22.50
CA MET A 43 -12.49 34.33 23.39
C MET A 43 -13.05 35.58 22.70
N CYS A 44 -14.28 35.96 23.06
CA CYS A 44 -14.77 37.31 22.87
C CYS A 44 -14.53 38.05 24.19
N GLY A 45 -13.48 38.87 24.25
CA GLY A 45 -13.34 39.88 25.30
C GLY A 45 -14.24 41.07 24.96
N GLU A 46 -15.07 41.47 25.92
CA GLU A 46 -15.70 42.80 26.01
C GLU A 46 -15.03 43.56 27.17
N PRO A 47 -15.17 44.90 27.36
CA PRO A 47 -16.09 45.83 26.70
C PRO A 47 -15.48 47.19 26.26
N VAL A 48 -16.01 47.83 25.21
CA VAL A 48 -15.87 49.29 24.97
C VAL A 48 -17.16 49.83 24.34
N PRO A 49 -17.70 50.98 24.79
CA PRO A 49 -19.02 51.46 24.39
C PRO A 49 -19.02 52.20 23.04
N GLU A 50 -20.18 52.09 22.38
CA GLU A 50 -20.74 52.95 21.32
C GLU A 50 -19.79 53.53 20.27
N GLY A 51 -19.82 52.92 19.07
CA GLY A 51 -19.41 53.59 17.85
C GLY A 51 -18.99 52.65 16.73
N ARG A 52 -19.96 52.21 15.92
CA ARG A 52 -19.79 51.60 14.58
C ARG A 52 -18.49 50.81 14.35
N GLN A 53 -18.48 49.52 14.70
CA GLN A 53 -17.46 48.61 14.21
C GLN A 53 -18.04 47.67 13.13
N ARG A 54 -17.48 47.78 11.92
CA ARG A 54 -17.72 46.88 10.80
C ARG A 54 -17.26 45.49 11.21
N CYS A 55 -18.16 44.52 11.16
CA CYS A 55 -17.77 43.11 11.13
C CYS A 55 -17.08 42.84 9.79
N ALA A 56 -15.76 42.99 9.73
CA ALA A 56 -14.97 42.36 8.69
C ALA A 56 -15.03 40.84 8.93
N ARG A 57 -15.98 40.17 8.26
CA ARG A 57 -15.93 38.73 8.07
C ARG A 57 -14.71 38.43 7.19
N THR A 58 -13.54 38.32 7.79
CA THR A 58 -12.47 37.51 7.21
C THR A 58 -12.91 36.06 7.39
N ALA A 59 -13.85 35.64 6.53
CA ALA A 59 -13.99 34.22 6.24
C ALA A 59 -12.65 33.81 5.64
N ARG A 60 -11.74 33.30 6.48
CA ARG A 60 -10.69 32.40 6.01
C ARG A 60 -11.47 31.25 5.38
N SER A 61 -11.60 31.27 4.06
CA SER A 61 -11.88 30.08 3.29
C SER A 61 -11.08 28.94 3.94
N PRO A 62 -11.69 27.80 4.30
CA PRO A 62 -10.87 26.64 4.57
C PRO A 62 -9.98 26.51 3.33
N ALA A 63 -8.67 26.59 3.53
CA ALA A 63 -7.74 26.21 2.49
C ALA A 63 -8.27 24.85 2.03
N ARG A 64 -8.76 24.79 0.78
CA ARG A 64 -8.90 23.50 0.11
C ARG A 64 -7.54 22.88 0.32
N ALA A 65 -7.47 21.81 1.10
CA ALA A 65 -6.36 20.92 1.00
C ALA A 65 -6.26 20.63 -0.49
N GLU A 66 -5.23 21.19 -1.14
CA GLU A 66 -4.82 20.74 -2.45
C GLU A 66 -4.59 19.26 -2.26
N SER A 67 -5.58 18.46 -2.63
CA SER A 67 -5.31 17.07 -2.88
C SER A 67 -4.29 17.12 -4.00
N ASP A 68 -3.04 16.76 -3.71
CA ASP A 68 -1.99 16.46 -4.69
C ASP A 68 -2.40 15.27 -5.60
N SER A 69 -3.70 14.99 -5.72
CA SER A 69 -4.28 13.86 -6.40
C SER A 69 -4.25 14.12 -7.90
N THR A 70 -3.06 13.95 -8.47
CA THR A 70 -3.00 13.43 -9.84
C THR A 70 -4.00 12.27 -9.90
N PRO A 71 -4.99 12.31 -10.81
CA PRO A 71 -6.05 11.32 -10.85
C PRO A 71 -5.45 9.91 -10.82
N TRP A 72 -5.99 9.05 -9.97
CA TRP A 72 -5.50 7.67 -9.88
C TRP A 72 -5.79 6.94 -11.20
N GLU A 73 -4.74 6.73 -11.99
CA GLU A 73 -4.89 6.17 -13.33
C GLU A 73 -5.25 4.68 -13.25
N LYS A 74 -6.48 4.35 -13.65
CA LYS A 74 -7.04 3.01 -13.49
C LYS A 74 -6.57 1.99 -14.51
N ARG A 75 -5.84 2.43 -15.55
CA ARG A 75 -5.29 1.56 -16.61
C ARG A 75 -4.36 0.53 -16.01
N VAL A 76 -4.53 -0.72 -16.42
CA VAL A 76 -3.71 -1.84 -15.97
C VAL A 76 -2.37 -1.78 -16.70
N LYS A 77 -1.27 -1.85 -15.94
CA LYS A 77 0.09 -1.93 -16.45
C LYS A 77 0.58 -3.37 -16.53
N CYS A 78 0.37 -4.11 -15.45
CA CYS A 78 0.68 -5.54 -15.34
C CYS A 78 -0.55 -6.25 -14.75
N ARG A 79 -0.71 -7.54 -15.04
CA ARG A 79 -1.74 -8.37 -14.45
C ARG A 79 -1.14 -9.75 -14.24
N GLU A 80 -1.25 -10.24 -13.02
CA GLU A 80 -0.88 -11.61 -12.68
C GLU A 80 -2.07 -12.30 -12.01
N THR A 81 -2.14 -13.62 -12.15
CA THR A 81 -3.09 -14.45 -11.41
C THR A 81 -2.31 -15.25 -10.39
N ASP A 82 -2.68 -15.10 -9.12
CA ASP A 82 -2.01 -15.85 -8.07
C ASP A 82 -2.44 -17.33 -8.05
N PRO A 83 -1.78 -18.19 -7.25
CA PRO A 83 -2.13 -19.61 -7.17
C PRO A 83 -3.57 -19.91 -6.70
N ASP A 84 -4.21 -18.97 -6.01
CA ASP A 84 -5.61 -19.08 -5.59
C ASP A 84 -6.61 -18.62 -6.67
N GLY A 85 -6.14 -18.33 -7.89
CA GLY A 85 -6.97 -17.91 -9.02
C GLY A 85 -7.40 -16.44 -8.99
N ARG A 86 -6.80 -15.61 -8.12
CA ARG A 86 -7.14 -14.19 -8.00
C ARG A 86 -6.41 -13.38 -9.05
N ALA A 87 -7.16 -12.72 -9.93
CA ALA A 87 -6.60 -11.73 -10.84
C ALA A 87 -6.18 -10.46 -10.07
N ILE A 88 -4.88 -10.18 -10.05
CA ILE A 88 -4.27 -9.06 -9.34
C ILE A 88 -3.69 -8.06 -10.37
N PRO A 89 -4.41 -6.97 -10.68
CA PRO A 89 -3.88 -5.93 -11.56
C PRO A 89 -2.90 -5.01 -10.82
N ALA A 90 -1.75 -4.72 -11.42
CA ALA A 90 -0.96 -3.54 -11.09
C ALA A 90 -1.37 -2.41 -12.03
N ARG A 91 -1.99 -1.36 -11.50
CA ARG A 91 -2.43 -0.19 -12.29
C ARG A 91 -1.35 0.87 -12.35
N TYR A 92 -1.38 1.72 -13.37
CA TYR A 92 -0.48 2.87 -13.46
C TYR A 92 -0.53 3.72 -12.19
N GLY A 93 -1.73 4.01 -11.71
CA GLY A 93 -1.98 4.73 -10.48
C GLY A 93 -1.39 6.14 -10.46
N ASN A 94 -0.92 6.57 -9.29
CA ASN A 94 -0.36 7.90 -9.04
C ASN A 94 0.87 7.78 -8.12
N HIS A 95 1.32 8.90 -7.53
CA HIS A 95 2.48 8.91 -6.66
C HIS A 95 2.22 8.28 -5.27
N LEU A 96 0.95 8.02 -4.91
CA LEU A 96 0.53 7.44 -3.62
C LEU A 96 0.35 5.92 -3.68
N LEU A 97 -0.20 5.40 -4.79
CA LEU A 97 -0.34 3.95 -5.01
C LEU A 97 -0.23 3.53 -6.48
N GLY A 98 0.06 2.25 -6.67
CA GLY A 98 0.18 1.61 -7.97
C GLY A 98 1.58 1.74 -8.56
N TRP A 99 1.69 1.50 -9.85
CA TRP A 99 2.95 1.42 -10.57
C TRP A 99 3.82 2.66 -10.41
N ARG A 100 3.25 3.86 -10.62
CA ARG A 100 3.99 5.12 -10.50
C ARG A 100 4.59 5.32 -9.11
N HIS A 101 3.87 4.93 -8.07
CA HIS A 101 4.36 4.97 -6.70
C HIS A 101 5.62 4.12 -6.53
N PHE A 102 5.55 2.82 -6.82
CA PHE A 102 6.69 1.93 -6.57
C PHE A 102 7.80 2.04 -7.64
N SER A 103 7.49 2.41 -8.88
CA SER A 103 8.50 2.64 -9.91
C SER A 103 9.32 3.89 -9.64
N GLY A 104 8.69 4.94 -9.09
CA GLY A 104 9.37 6.17 -8.69
C GLY A 104 10.08 6.02 -7.34
N LYS A 105 9.33 5.71 -6.29
CA LYS A 105 9.84 5.68 -4.90
C LYS A 105 10.78 4.51 -4.65
N HIS A 106 10.45 3.33 -5.17
CA HIS A 106 11.15 2.08 -4.89
C HIS A 106 11.98 1.55 -6.05
N ASN A 107 12.00 2.20 -7.21
CA ASN A 107 12.79 1.83 -8.38
C ASN A 107 12.48 0.41 -8.93
N ILE A 108 11.22 -0.03 -8.85
CA ILE A 108 10.74 -1.28 -9.48
C ILE A 108 10.09 -0.94 -10.82
N ARG A 109 10.72 -1.33 -11.93
CA ARG A 109 10.35 -0.85 -13.28
C ARG A 109 9.88 -1.93 -14.24
N THR A 110 9.85 -3.20 -13.83
CA THR A 110 9.46 -4.32 -14.69
C THR A 110 8.32 -5.11 -14.06
N CYS A 111 7.37 -5.57 -14.90
CA CYS A 111 6.24 -6.37 -14.44
C CYS A 111 6.74 -7.69 -13.82
N LYS A 112 7.78 -8.28 -14.42
CA LYS A 112 8.43 -9.52 -13.94
C LYS A 112 8.74 -9.54 -12.44
N ILE A 113 9.18 -8.42 -11.86
CA ILE A 113 9.48 -8.33 -10.42
C ILE A 113 8.19 -8.50 -9.59
N VAL A 114 7.11 -7.85 -10.01
CA VAL A 114 5.80 -7.91 -9.36
C VAL A 114 5.19 -9.29 -9.56
N ASP A 115 5.16 -9.75 -10.81
CA ASP A 115 4.60 -11.04 -11.23
C ASP A 115 5.28 -12.20 -10.49
N ALA A 116 6.61 -12.18 -10.34
CA ALA A 116 7.35 -13.21 -9.61
C ALA A 116 7.06 -13.25 -8.09
N ALA A 117 6.61 -12.14 -7.50
CA ALA A 117 6.14 -12.16 -6.12
C ALA A 117 4.71 -12.73 -6.02
N LEU A 118 3.84 -12.33 -6.97
CA LEU A 118 2.43 -12.72 -7.05
C LEU A 118 2.23 -14.18 -7.48
N SER A 119 3.18 -14.78 -8.19
CA SER A 119 3.13 -16.18 -8.65
C SER A 119 3.24 -17.20 -7.51
N GLY A 120 3.49 -16.76 -6.28
CA GLY A 120 3.44 -17.64 -5.11
C GLY A 120 2.30 -17.32 -4.16
N ASN A 121 2.20 -18.12 -3.10
CA ASN A 121 1.13 -18.01 -2.11
C ASN A 121 1.19 -16.69 -1.33
N VAL A 122 0.03 -16.26 -0.82
CA VAL A 122 -0.04 -15.13 0.12
C VAL A 122 0.79 -15.44 1.35
N ASP A 123 1.70 -14.53 1.69
CA ASP A 123 2.60 -14.68 2.82
C ASP A 123 2.05 -14.03 4.09
N LYS A 124 1.22 -12.98 3.94
CA LYS A 124 0.41 -12.42 5.03
C LYS A 124 -0.94 -11.94 4.53
N ARG A 125 -1.96 -12.11 5.37
CA ARG A 125 -3.34 -11.69 5.08
C ARG A 125 -3.88 -10.85 6.24
N GLU A 126 -4.27 -9.63 5.93
CA GLU A 126 -4.94 -8.70 6.83
C GLU A 126 -6.20 -8.19 6.11
N ASP A 127 -7.35 -8.83 6.38
CA ASP A 127 -8.61 -8.59 5.67
C ASP A 127 -8.46 -8.72 4.14
N ALA A 128 -8.62 -7.60 3.43
CA ALA A 128 -8.44 -7.49 1.99
C ALA A 128 -7.02 -7.11 1.58
N ARG A 129 -6.11 -6.84 2.53
CA ARG A 129 -4.70 -6.55 2.28
C ARG A 129 -3.91 -7.86 2.28
N LEU A 130 -3.21 -8.12 1.18
CA LEU A 130 -2.42 -9.33 0.96
C LEU A 130 -0.97 -8.92 0.75
N GLU A 131 -0.04 -9.57 1.45
CA GLU A 131 1.39 -9.41 1.26
C GLU A 131 1.96 -10.63 0.57
N TYR A 132 2.73 -10.40 -0.49
CA TYR A 132 3.49 -11.41 -1.21
C TYR A 132 4.98 -11.06 -1.13
N TRP A 133 5.86 -12.05 -1.09
CA TRP A 133 7.29 -11.80 -1.22
C TRP A 133 7.99 -12.78 -2.16
N ALA A 134 9.12 -12.33 -2.70
CA ALA A 134 10.05 -13.14 -3.46
C ALA A 134 11.49 -12.68 -3.19
N TYR A 135 12.47 -13.49 -3.57
CA TYR A 135 13.88 -13.08 -3.57
C TYR A 135 14.35 -12.85 -5.00
N ALA A 136 14.87 -11.66 -5.28
CA ALA A 136 15.71 -11.47 -6.46
C ALA A 136 17.14 -11.89 -6.13
N VAL A 137 17.74 -12.70 -7.00
CA VAL A 137 19.09 -13.24 -6.85
C VAL A 137 19.93 -12.81 -8.04
N HIS A 138 21.02 -12.13 -7.76
CA HIS A 138 22.04 -11.76 -8.74
C HIS A 138 23.15 -12.83 -8.77
N PRO A 139 23.74 -13.13 -9.94
CA PRO A 139 24.96 -13.93 -10.03
C PRO A 139 26.09 -13.29 -9.19
N GLY A 140 26.63 -13.99 -8.19
CA GLY A 140 27.58 -13.41 -7.21
C GLY A 140 26.99 -13.11 -5.84
N ALA A 141 26.00 -13.91 -5.41
CA ALA A 141 25.47 -14.00 -4.03
C ALA A 141 24.68 -12.80 -3.48
N LYS A 142 24.34 -11.78 -4.28
CA LYS A 142 23.43 -10.71 -3.81
C LYS A 142 21.99 -11.20 -3.85
N ARG A 143 21.30 -11.16 -2.71
CA ARG A 143 19.88 -11.52 -2.57
C ARG A 143 19.11 -10.36 -1.98
N VAL A 144 17.99 -10.00 -2.59
CA VAL A 144 17.11 -8.92 -2.11
C VAL A 144 15.70 -9.47 -1.95
N LYS A 145 15.10 -9.28 -0.77
CA LYS A 145 13.69 -9.64 -0.54
C LYS A 145 12.80 -8.53 -1.08
N ILE A 146 11.97 -8.87 -2.06
CA ILE A 146 10.93 -8.01 -2.62
C ILE A 146 9.64 -8.30 -1.88
N ILE A 147 8.91 -7.26 -1.50
CA ILE A 147 7.59 -7.33 -0.89
C ILE A 147 6.61 -6.61 -1.82
N VAL A 148 5.53 -7.28 -2.19
CA VAL A 148 4.42 -6.73 -2.97
C VAL A 148 3.18 -6.74 -2.10
N VAL A 149 2.59 -5.56 -1.92
CA VAL A 149 1.37 -5.39 -1.14
C VAL A 149 0.21 -5.14 -2.09
N VAL A 150 -0.83 -5.95 -1.91
CA VAL A 150 -2.03 -5.97 -2.74
C VAL A 150 -3.23 -5.63 -1.88
N GLN A 151 -4.11 -4.79 -2.41
CA GLN A 151 -5.43 -4.53 -1.85
C GLN A 151 -6.47 -5.24 -2.73
N TYR A 152 -6.99 -6.36 -2.23
CA TYR A 152 -7.96 -7.22 -2.91
C TYR A 152 -9.42 -6.85 -2.59
N SER A 153 -9.69 -5.55 -2.48
CA SER A 153 -11.03 -4.96 -2.33
C SER A 153 -11.29 -3.94 -3.42
N ARG A 154 -12.55 -3.52 -3.56
CA ARG A 154 -12.94 -2.46 -4.50
C ARG A 154 -12.34 -1.11 -4.11
N LYS A 155 -12.31 -0.83 -2.80
CA LYS A 155 -11.82 0.42 -2.23
C LYS A 155 -10.60 0.18 -1.33
N THR A 156 -9.78 1.20 -1.16
CA THR A 156 -8.75 1.24 -0.12
C THR A 156 -9.37 1.32 1.28
N LYS A 157 -8.59 1.06 2.33
CA LYS A 157 -9.08 1.02 3.72
C LYS A 157 -9.63 2.37 4.19
N ASP A 158 -9.01 3.46 3.73
CA ASP A 158 -9.43 4.85 3.92
C ASP A 158 -10.59 5.28 3.00
N GLY A 159 -10.93 4.47 2.00
CA GLY A 159 -12.00 4.77 1.03
C GLY A 159 -11.65 5.84 -0.02
N GLU A 160 -10.42 6.38 -0.01
CA GLU A 160 -9.98 7.44 -0.93
C GLU A 160 -9.96 6.97 -2.40
N TYR A 161 -9.63 5.70 -2.63
CA TYR A 161 -9.54 5.12 -3.97
C TYR A 161 -10.62 4.07 -4.19
N ASP A 162 -11.26 4.12 -5.37
CA ASP A 162 -12.28 3.17 -5.81
C ASP A 162 -11.99 2.65 -7.23
N ALA A 163 -11.75 1.34 -7.33
CA ALA A 163 -11.50 0.64 -8.60
C ALA A 163 -12.71 0.63 -9.56
N GLY A 164 -13.92 0.89 -9.06
CA GLY A 164 -15.16 0.72 -9.80
C GLY A 164 -15.86 -0.62 -9.51
N ARG A 165 -17.12 -0.72 -9.92
CA ARG A 165 -17.94 -1.92 -9.69
C ARG A 165 -17.31 -3.16 -10.35
N GLY A 166 -17.26 -4.27 -9.61
CA GLY A 166 -16.67 -5.53 -10.10
C GLY A 166 -15.14 -5.53 -10.21
N GLN A 167 -14.47 -4.42 -9.89
CA GLN A 167 -13.02 -4.29 -9.96
C GLN A 167 -12.41 -4.31 -8.55
N LYS A 168 -11.14 -4.73 -8.47
CA LYS A 168 -10.32 -4.69 -7.24
C LYS A 168 -9.17 -3.72 -7.43
N ILE A 169 -8.68 -3.06 -6.37
CA ILE A 169 -7.56 -2.09 -6.41
C ILE A 169 -6.25 -2.74 -6.91
N GLY A 170 -5.97 -3.97 -6.50
CA GLY A 170 -4.79 -4.71 -6.93
C GLY A 170 -3.52 -4.25 -6.24
N VAL A 171 -2.38 -4.17 -6.95
CA VAL A 171 -1.09 -3.82 -6.33
C VAL A 171 -1.09 -2.35 -5.90
N ILE A 172 -0.89 -2.11 -4.60
CA ILE A 172 -0.80 -0.75 -4.03
C ILE A 172 0.64 -0.28 -3.94
N THR A 173 1.57 -1.16 -3.55
CA THR A 173 3.00 -0.85 -3.47
C THR A 173 3.84 -2.11 -3.63
N ALA A 174 5.07 -1.94 -4.08
CA ALA A 174 6.10 -2.96 -4.13
C ALA A 174 7.43 -2.32 -3.70
N TYR A 175 8.23 -3.01 -2.91
CA TYR A 175 9.50 -2.47 -2.40
C TYR A 175 10.49 -3.56 -2.01
N CYS A 176 11.75 -3.15 -1.84
CA CYS A 176 12.82 -4.02 -1.36
C CYS A 176 12.99 -3.88 0.14
N LYS A 177 12.90 -4.98 0.88
CA LYS A 177 13.00 -4.97 2.34
C LYS A 177 14.39 -4.47 2.77
N GLY A 178 14.41 -3.50 3.68
CA GLY A 178 15.64 -2.93 4.24
C GLY A 178 16.31 -1.89 3.33
N MET A 179 15.65 -1.44 2.25
CA MET A 179 16.21 -0.45 1.33
C MET A 179 15.13 0.55 0.90
N ASN A 180 15.52 1.81 0.69
CA ASN A 180 14.61 2.82 0.14
C ASN A 180 14.34 2.59 -1.35
N LYS A 181 15.40 2.28 -2.11
CA LYS A 181 15.36 1.99 -3.54
C LYS A 181 15.91 0.59 -3.82
N CYS A 182 15.21 -0.12 -4.68
CA CYS A 182 15.64 -1.40 -5.21
C CYS A 182 16.86 -1.22 -6.14
N PRO A 183 17.87 -2.12 -6.05
CA PRO A 183 19.02 -2.09 -6.96
C PRO A 183 18.64 -2.16 -8.44
N ASN A 184 19.38 -1.42 -9.28
CA ASN A 184 19.10 -1.33 -10.72
C ASN A 184 19.17 -2.69 -11.44
N TRP A 185 20.06 -3.59 -11.01
CA TRP A 185 20.24 -4.90 -11.65
C TRP A 185 18.96 -5.75 -11.65
N MET A 186 18.02 -5.52 -10.73
CA MET A 186 16.74 -6.25 -10.74
C MET A 186 15.84 -5.85 -11.91
N ASN A 187 15.98 -4.61 -12.40
CA ASN A 187 15.20 -4.12 -13.53
C ASN A 187 15.73 -4.63 -14.88
N SER A 188 16.84 -5.38 -14.88
CA SER A 188 17.42 -6.03 -16.05
C SER A 188 17.04 -7.50 -16.18
N ALA A 189 16.17 -8.00 -15.29
CA ALA A 189 15.67 -9.38 -15.27
C ALA A 189 14.68 -9.70 -16.41
#